data_AF-A0AA39ZEZ2-F1
#
_entry.id   AF-A0AA39ZEZ2-F1
#
_cell.length_a   1.000
_cell.length_b   1.000
_cell.length_c   1.000
_cell.angle_alpha   90.00
_cell.angle_beta   90.00
_cell.angle_gamma   90.00
#
_symmetry.space_group_name_H-M   'P 1'
#
loop_
_entity.id
_entity.type
_entity.pdbx_description
1 polymer ?
#
loop_
_entity_poly.entity_id
_entity_poly.type
_entity_poly.pdbx_seq_one_letter_code
_entity_poly.pdbx_strand_id
1 'polypeptide(L)'
;MTLSPLASRLIQTSTFSTTRLRSLPILSRTVHTAVSRTTASAPRPLSLNISQKQTFRHFTKMSKSVAAASHDDLNRNSLFNLKGRVALATGGGSGIGLMATQALAVNGAKVYIVGRTKEKLDKVVEIYNKDIEGEIIAIQGDVTKKEEVARLYKEISAREKCLCILVNNAGVSSTTVTTETETAQEMKHNLFDNENMTEKDWTDTYQTNVASIYFMTSAFLPLLQASSERHPHWSGTVINISSISGLVKGSQHHFSYNASKAAAIHLTRMMAAEIAENGHKIRVNSIAPGVFPSEMTADESDEYQKSHIDAEKYKGKVPAGRPGRDIDMAQAVLALAANQYIDGQTVVVDGGYTLTMGM
;
A
#
# COMPACT_ATOMS: atom_id res chain seq x y z
N MET A 1 41.41 -29.25 -48.74
CA MET A 1 41.12 -30.28 -49.76
C MET A 1 40.41 -31.41 -49.03
N THR A 2 39.16 -31.80 -49.22
CA THR A 2 38.11 -31.61 -50.24
C THR A 2 36.80 -32.13 -49.57
N LEU A 3 35.78 -31.30 -49.37
CA LEU A 3 34.51 -31.23 -50.14
C LEU A 3 33.77 -32.58 -50.37
N SER A 4 32.55 -32.71 -49.77
CA SER A 4 31.18 -32.96 -50.37
C SER A 4 31.02 -34.06 -51.47
N PRO A 5 29.86 -34.72 -51.76
CA PRO A 5 28.42 -34.35 -51.62
C PRO A 5 27.47 -35.50 -51.12
N LEU A 6 26.22 -35.30 -50.65
CA LEU A 6 24.95 -34.75 -51.20
C LEU A 6 24.25 -35.66 -52.25
N ALA A 7 23.08 -36.24 -51.90
CA ALA A 7 21.89 -36.53 -52.75
C ALA A 7 20.86 -37.40 -51.98
N SER A 8 19.64 -36.90 -51.66
CA SER A 8 18.35 -37.06 -52.42
C SER A 8 17.60 -38.37 -52.09
N ARG A 9 16.27 -38.51 -51.88
CA ARG A 9 15.01 -37.71 -51.86
C ARG A 9 13.89 -38.70 -51.44
N LEU A 10 12.80 -38.23 -50.80
CA LEU A 10 11.37 -38.64 -50.91
C LEU A 10 10.62 -38.11 -49.66
N ILE A 11 9.97 -36.94 -49.69
CA ILE A 11 8.58 -36.66 -50.09
C ILE A 11 7.53 -37.57 -49.43
N GLN A 12 6.89 -37.08 -48.37
CA GLN A 12 5.45 -37.24 -48.19
C GLN A 12 4.86 -36.05 -47.41
N THR A 13 3.76 -35.56 -47.94
CA THR A 13 3.00 -34.36 -47.61
C THR A 13 2.02 -34.60 -46.46
N SER A 14 1.91 -33.66 -45.52
CA SER A 14 0.67 -33.46 -44.76
C SER A 14 0.37 -31.98 -44.59
N THR A 15 -0.90 -31.66 -44.83
CA THR A 15 -1.50 -30.34 -45.02
C THR A 15 -1.79 -29.64 -43.69
N PHE A 16 -1.35 -28.38 -43.55
CA PHE A 16 -1.76 -27.48 -42.48
C PHE A 16 -3.07 -26.76 -42.84
N SER A 17 -4.05 -26.82 -41.94
CA SER A 17 -5.32 -26.09 -42.02
C SER A 17 -5.17 -24.73 -41.35
N THR A 18 -5.30 -23.65 -42.13
CA THR A 18 -5.34 -22.26 -41.68
C THR A 18 -6.78 -21.83 -41.37
N THR A 19 -7.08 -21.52 -40.11
CA THR A 19 -8.36 -20.89 -39.72
C THR A 19 -8.25 -19.38 -39.79
N ARG A 20 -9.23 -18.78 -40.47
CA ARG A 20 -9.32 -17.39 -40.93
C ARG A 20 -9.51 -16.37 -39.81
N LEU A 21 -8.75 -15.27 -39.89
CA LEU A 21 -9.05 -13.97 -39.30
C LEU A 21 -10.28 -13.35 -39.99
N ARG A 22 -11.28 -12.92 -39.21
CA ARG A 22 -12.41 -12.10 -39.69
C ARG A 22 -12.11 -10.62 -39.43
N SER A 23 -11.94 -9.87 -40.52
CA SER A 23 -11.91 -8.41 -40.57
C SER A 23 -13.33 -7.84 -40.59
N LEU A 24 -13.64 -6.88 -39.73
CA LEU A 24 -14.88 -6.11 -39.72
C LEU A 24 -14.75 -4.87 -40.65
N PRO A 25 -15.78 -4.53 -41.46
CA PRO A 25 -15.72 -3.36 -42.34
C PRO A 25 -16.20 -2.08 -41.63
N ILE A 26 -15.45 -1.00 -41.86
CA ILE A 26 -15.78 0.39 -41.54
C ILE A 26 -16.87 0.87 -42.52
N LEU A 27 -18.04 1.24 -42.00
CA LEU A 27 -19.09 1.90 -42.80
C LEU A 27 -19.10 3.40 -42.50
N SER A 28 -18.47 4.15 -43.41
CA SER A 28 -18.67 5.59 -43.62
C SER A 28 -20.05 5.82 -44.24
N ARG A 29 -20.93 6.55 -43.56
CA ARG A 29 -22.16 7.10 -44.17
C ARG A 29 -22.09 8.62 -44.18
N THR A 30 -21.71 9.14 -45.34
CA THR A 30 -22.00 10.49 -45.81
C THR A 30 -23.44 10.51 -46.30
N VAL A 31 -24.28 11.45 -45.84
CA VAL A 31 -25.58 11.74 -46.46
C VAL A 31 -25.63 13.21 -46.83
N HIS A 32 -25.83 13.44 -48.13
CA HIS A 32 -26.07 14.73 -48.75
C HIS A 32 -27.49 15.25 -48.46
N THR A 33 -27.53 16.53 -48.07
CA THR A 33 -28.53 17.59 -48.36
C THR A 33 -29.95 17.23 -48.80
N ALA A 34 -30.93 17.69 -48.03
CA ALA A 34 -32.21 18.20 -48.55
C ALA A 34 -32.50 19.58 -47.91
N VAL A 35 -32.50 20.62 -48.75
CA VAL A 35 -32.90 21.98 -48.40
C VAL A 35 -34.42 22.08 -48.57
N SER A 36 -35.14 22.41 -47.50
CA SER A 36 -36.51 22.92 -47.58
C SER A 36 -36.53 24.32 -46.95
N ARG A 37 -36.91 25.31 -47.76
CA ARG A 37 -37.15 26.68 -47.33
C ARG A 37 -38.54 26.75 -46.68
N THR A 38 -38.58 26.97 -45.38
CA THR A 38 -39.75 27.54 -44.69
C THR A 38 -39.30 28.76 -43.90
N THR A 39 -39.84 29.92 -44.28
CA THR A 39 -39.69 31.18 -43.58
C THR A 39 -40.43 31.13 -42.26
N ALA A 40 -39.71 31.07 -41.14
CA ALA A 40 -40.26 31.26 -39.80
C ALA A 40 -39.39 32.26 -39.03
N SER A 41 -40.04 33.32 -38.57
CA SER A 41 -39.48 34.44 -37.82
C SER A 41 -38.67 34.00 -36.58
N ALA A 42 -37.55 34.69 -36.32
CA ALA A 42 -36.75 34.51 -35.12
C ALA A 42 -37.61 34.63 -33.84
N PRO A 43 -37.52 33.69 -32.88
CA PRO A 43 -38.18 33.87 -31.60
C PRO A 43 -37.45 34.95 -30.80
N ARG A 44 -38.22 35.87 -30.21
CA ARG A 44 -37.73 36.89 -29.28
C ARG A 44 -36.96 36.22 -28.12
N PRO A 45 -35.91 36.83 -27.57
CA PRO A 45 -35.23 36.28 -26.40
C PRO A 45 -36.23 36.26 -25.23
N LEU A 46 -36.59 35.05 -24.78
CA LEU A 46 -37.34 34.85 -23.54
C LEU A 46 -36.51 35.44 -22.40
N SER A 47 -37.00 36.52 -21.81
CA SER A 47 -36.44 37.08 -20.59
C SER A 47 -36.64 36.08 -19.45
N LEU A 48 -35.56 35.38 -19.06
CA LEU A 48 -35.56 34.54 -17.86
C LEU A 48 -35.89 35.42 -16.64
N ASN A 49 -36.92 35.03 -15.89
CA ASN A 49 -37.29 35.68 -14.63
C ASN A 49 -36.18 35.50 -13.58
N ILE A 50 -36.13 36.43 -12.61
CA ILE A 50 -35.09 36.55 -11.58
C ILE A 50 -34.84 35.22 -10.84
N SER A 51 -35.90 34.43 -10.63
CA SER A 51 -35.82 33.09 -10.02
C SER A 51 -34.97 32.10 -10.84
N GLN A 52 -35.18 32.00 -12.16
CA GLN A 52 -34.39 31.10 -13.03
C GLN A 52 -32.95 31.59 -13.21
N LYS A 53 -32.72 32.91 -13.21
CA LYS A 53 -31.36 33.48 -13.18
C LYS A 53 -30.64 33.22 -11.86
N GLN A 54 -31.36 33.15 -10.74
CA GLN A 54 -30.81 32.74 -9.44
C GLN A 54 -30.46 31.25 -9.42
N THR A 55 -31.32 30.38 -9.96
CA THR A 55 -31.04 28.93 -10.05
C THR A 55 -29.84 28.65 -10.97
N PHE A 56 -29.75 29.33 -12.12
CA PHE A 56 -28.59 29.23 -13.00
C PHE A 56 -27.32 29.78 -12.35
N ARG A 57 -27.37 30.92 -11.65
CA ARG A 57 -26.23 31.45 -10.88
C ARG A 57 -25.82 30.52 -9.73
N HIS A 58 -26.75 29.78 -9.13
CA HIS A 58 -26.46 28.78 -8.11
C HIS A 58 -25.75 27.55 -8.71
N PHE A 59 -26.22 27.05 -9.85
CA PHE A 59 -25.56 25.97 -10.59
C PHE A 59 -24.20 26.39 -11.18
N THR A 60 -24.05 27.63 -11.62
CA THR A 60 -22.77 28.15 -12.15
C THR A 60 -21.75 28.38 -11.03
N LYS A 61 -22.18 28.63 -9.77
CA LYS A 61 -21.28 28.70 -8.60
C LYS A 61 -20.83 27.32 -8.12
N MET A 62 -21.63 26.27 -8.29
CA MET A 62 -21.22 24.89 -8.03
C MET A 62 -20.23 24.32 -9.05
N SER A 63 -20.02 25.01 -10.18
CA SER A 63 -19.07 24.64 -11.22
C SER A 63 -17.70 25.33 -11.10
N LYS A 64 -17.45 26.12 -10.04
CA LYS A 64 -16.08 26.55 -9.72
C LYS A 64 -15.33 25.36 -9.14
N SER A 65 -14.80 24.55 -10.06
CA SER A 65 -13.60 23.72 -9.94
C SER A 65 -13.25 23.30 -8.51
N VAL A 66 -13.54 22.04 -8.20
CA VAL A 66 -12.95 21.29 -7.07
C VAL A 66 -11.40 21.21 -7.17
N ALA A 67 -10.79 21.77 -8.22
CA ALA A 67 -9.35 21.67 -8.50
C ALA A 67 -8.52 22.93 -8.14
N ALA A 68 -9.13 24.06 -7.73
CA ALA A 68 -8.35 25.26 -7.40
C ALA A 68 -8.00 25.30 -5.90
N ALA A 69 -6.77 24.93 -5.56
CA ALA A 69 -6.21 25.09 -4.21
C ALA A 69 -5.73 26.54 -3.98
N SER A 70 -5.93 27.07 -2.78
CA SER A 70 -5.31 28.31 -2.32
C SER A 70 -3.86 28.07 -1.87
N HIS A 71 -3.07 29.14 -1.70
CA HIS A 71 -1.74 29.01 -1.09
C HIS A 71 -1.80 28.41 0.32
N ASP A 72 -2.88 28.68 1.07
CA ASP A 72 -3.07 28.13 2.41
C ASP A 72 -3.35 26.62 2.35
N ASP A 73 -4.00 26.10 1.32
CA ASP A 73 -4.21 24.65 1.15
C ASP A 73 -2.91 23.91 0.83
N LEU A 74 -1.95 24.60 0.17
CA LEU A 74 -0.67 24.05 -0.26
C LEU A 74 0.44 24.18 0.78
N ASN A 75 0.16 24.77 1.95
CA ASN A 75 1.15 24.87 3.01
C ASN A 75 1.36 23.50 3.69
N ARG A 76 2.56 23.26 4.24
CA ARG A 76 2.94 21.98 4.88
C ARG A 76 1.95 21.53 5.96
N ASN A 77 1.47 22.45 6.79
CA ASN A 77 0.58 22.12 7.90
C ASN A 77 -0.80 21.71 7.39
N SER A 78 -1.26 22.23 6.24
CA SER A 78 -2.51 21.83 5.59
C SER A 78 -2.38 20.49 4.86
N LEU A 79 -1.30 20.29 4.11
CA LEU A 79 -1.09 19.10 3.27
C LEU A 79 -1.03 17.79 4.06
N PHE A 80 -0.52 17.83 5.30
CA PHE A 80 -0.33 16.66 6.15
C PHE A 80 -1.17 16.72 7.44
N ASN A 81 -2.19 17.56 7.47
CA ASN A 81 -3.07 17.68 8.63
C ASN A 81 -3.94 16.43 8.82
N LEU A 82 -3.79 15.77 9.96
CA LEU A 82 -4.60 14.62 10.33
C LEU A 82 -5.50 14.90 11.54
N LYS A 83 -5.69 16.17 11.92
CA LYS A 83 -6.57 16.57 13.01
C LYS A 83 -7.97 16.01 12.83
N GLY A 84 -8.46 15.33 13.86
CA GLY A 84 -9.78 14.70 13.88
C GLY A 84 -9.88 13.43 13.02
N ARG A 85 -8.75 12.90 12.54
CA ARG A 85 -8.67 11.57 11.92
C ARG A 85 -8.39 10.52 12.99
N VAL A 86 -9.01 9.35 12.82
CA VAL A 86 -8.77 8.18 13.66
C VAL A 86 -7.89 7.21 12.88
N ALA A 87 -6.82 6.72 13.50
CA ALA A 87 -5.91 5.77 12.90
C ALA A 87 -5.75 4.52 13.78
N LEU A 88 -5.40 3.41 13.15
CA LEU A 88 -5.04 2.15 13.80
C LEU A 88 -3.73 1.64 13.19
N ALA A 89 -2.72 1.39 14.01
CA ALA A 89 -1.45 0.82 13.58
C ALA A 89 -1.16 -0.51 14.29
N THR A 90 -1.04 -1.60 13.52
CA THR A 90 -0.64 -2.91 14.06
C THR A 90 0.87 -2.99 14.18
N GLY A 91 1.39 -3.64 15.23
CA GLY A 91 2.82 -3.58 15.54
C GLY A 91 3.32 -2.18 15.86
N GLY A 92 2.45 -1.28 16.35
CA GLY A 92 2.76 0.14 16.59
C GLY A 92 3.70 0.44 17.77
N GLY A 93 4.28 -0.60 18.38
CA GLY A 93 5.06 -0.54 19.62
C GLY A 93 6.57 -0.33 19.43
N SER A 94 7.12 -0.62 18.26
CA SER A 94 8.56 -0.49 17.97
C SER A 94 8.81 -0.33 16.46
N GLY A 95 10.06 -0.05 16.07
CA GLY A 95 10.50 0.00 14.67
C GLY A 95 9.62 0.89 13.78
N ILE A 96 9.32 0.40 12.58
CA ILE A 96 8.52 1.13 11.57
C ILE A 96 7.09 1.43 12.07
N GLY A 97 6.50 0.51 12.85
CA GLY A 97 5.17 0.74 13.42
C GLY A 97 5.16 1.93 14.36
N LEU A 98 6.18 2.06 15.22
CA LEU A 98 6.34 3.22 16.08
C LEU A 98 6.59 4.51 15.27
N MET A 99 7.39 4.45 14.20
CA MET A 99 7.60 5.60 13.30
C MET A 99 6.27 6.07 12.69
N ALA A 100 5.43 5.14 12.23
CA ALA A 100 4.10 5.45 11.71
C ALA A 100 3.18 6.01 12.80
N THR A 101 3.15 5.40 13.99
CA THR A 101 2.38 5.89 15.15
C THR A 101 2.71 7.34 15.46
N GLN A 102 4.01 7.66 15.62
CA GLN A 102 4.45 9.01 15.93
C GLN A 102 4.12 9.99 14.81
N ALA A 103 4.36 9.61 13.54
CA ALA A 103 4.05 10.45 12.40
C ALA A 103 2.56 10.83 12.36
N LEU A 104 1.67 9.86 12.57
CA LEU A 104 0.23 10.10 12.56
C LEU A 104 -0.22 10.95 13.76
N ALA A 105 0.25 10.62 14.97
CA ALA A 105 -0.18 11.27 16.20
C ALA A 105 0.34 12.73 16.32
N VAL A 106 1.61 12.97 15.99
CA VAL A 106 2.19 14.33 15.98
C VAL A 106 1.44 15.26 15.01
N ASN A 107 0.91 14.71 13.91
CA ASN A 107 0.15 15.47 12.91
C ASN A 107 -1.37 15.50 13.20
N GLY A 108 -1.78 15.20 14.43
CA GLY A 108 -3.15 15.45 14.92
C GLY A 108 -4.11 14.26 14.88
N ALA A 109 -3.67 13.08 14.44
CA ALA A 109 -4.51 11.89 14.45
C ALA A 109 -4.65 11.31 15.87
N LYS A 110 -5.82 10.74 16.16
CA LYS A 110 -6.01 9.82 17.29
C LYS A 110 -5.62 8.42 16.84
N VAL A 111 -4.55 7.86 17.38
CA VAL A 111 -3.89 6.64 16.92
C VAL A 111 -4.06 5.52 17.94
N TYR A 112 -4.79 4.48 17.55
CA TYR A 112 -4.79 3.21 18.26
C TYR A 112 -3.58 2.39 17.83
N ILE A 113 -2.81 1.87 18.80
CA ILE A 113 -1.69 0.96 18.53
C ILE A 113 -2.01 -0.44 19.05
N VAL A 114 -1.77 -1.45 18.22
CA VAL A 114 -2.00 -2.85 18.56
C VAL A 114 -0.71 -3.64 18.54
N GLY A 115 -0.53 -4.52 19.52
CA GLY A 115 0.61 -5.42 19.63
C GLY A 115 0.38 -6.48 20.70
N ARG A 116 1.22 -7.52 20.68
CA ARG A 116 1.08 -8.67 21.59
C ARG A 116 1.56 -8.36 23.01
N THR A 117 2.63 -7.57 23.13
CA THR A 117 3.27 -7.24 24.41
C THR A 117 2.71 -5.93 24.94
N LYS A 118 1.86 -6.01 25.96
CA LYS A 118 1.17 -4.83 26.52
C LYS A 118 2.14 -3.81 27.06
N GLU A 119 3.19 -4.26 27.73
CA GLU A 119 4.20 -3.43 28.39
C GLU A 119 4.93 -2.53 27.38
N LYS A 120 5.24 -3.05 26.19
CA LYS A 120 5.85 -2.27 25.10
C LYS A 120 4.90 -1.17 24.61
N LEU A 121 3.61 -1.48 24.46
CA LEU A 121 2.61 -0.51 24.02
C LEU A 121 2.38 0.58 25.06
N ASP A 122 2.27 0.20 26.34
CA ASP A 122 2.07 1.14 27.44
C ASP A 122 3.26 2.11 27.54
N LYS A 123 4.48 1.61 27.32
CA LYS A 123 5.69 2.45 27.27
C LYS A 123 5.68 3.45 26.11
N VAL A 124 5.16 3.05 24.94
CA VAL A 124 4.96 3.99 23.82
C VAL A 124 3.98 5.10 24.19
N VAL A 125 2.86 4.77 24.84
CA VAL A 125 1.89 5.78 25.31
C VAL A 125 2.55 6.71 26.33
N GLU A 126 3.29 6.17 27.31
CA GLU A 126 3.95 6.97 28.34
C GLU A 126 4.97 7.98 27.77
N ILE A 127 5.77 7.56 26.78
CA ILE A 127 6.86 8.36 26.24
C ILE A 127 6.35 9.34 25.17
N TYR A 128 5.48 8.88 24.27
CA TYR A 128 5.18 9.59 23.03
C TYR A 128 3.80 10.22 22.95
N ASN A 129 2.92 10.00 23.95
CA ASN A 129 1.60 10.65 24.00
C ASN A 129 1.62 12.04 24.68
N LYS A 130 2.81 12.62 24.87
CA LYS A 130 3.02 13.92 25.53
C LYS A 130 3.39 14.98 24.49
N ASP A 131 2.90 16.20 24.67
CA ASP A 131 3.23 17.37 23.84
C ASP A 131 2.97 17.20 22.32
N ILE A 132 1.94 16.42 21.98
CA ILE A 132 1.49 16.18 20.60
C ILE A 132 0.07 16.73 20.38
N GLU A 133 -0.28 17.03 19.12
CA GLU A 133 -1.65 17.49 18.77
C GLU A 133 -2.67 16.35 18.76
N GLY A 134 -2.23 15.13 18.42
CA GLY A 134 -3.05 13.93 18.42
C GLY A 134 -3.09 13.21 19.76
N GLU A 135 -3.35 11.90 19.70
CA GLU A 135 -3.43 11.03 20.88
C GLU A 135 -2.99 9.61 20.51
N ILE A 136 -2.35 8.88 21.41
CA ILE A 136 -1.93 7.49 21.24
C ILE A 136 -2.63 6.62 22.30
N ILE A 137 -3.30 5.56 21.87
CA ILE A 137 -4.04 4.64 22.73
C ILE A 137 -3.60 3.20 22.46
N ALA A 138 -3.13 2.51 23.50
CA ALA A 138 -2.72 1.11 23.42
C ALA A 138 -3.91 0.15 23.53
N ILE A 139 -3.96 -0.86 22.65
CA ILE A 139 -4.85 -2.02 22.75
C ILE A 139 -4.01 -3.28 22.54
N GLN A 140 -3.90 -4.15 23.55
CA GLN A 140 -3.24 -5.44 23.38
C GLN A 140 -4.04 -6.30 22.40
N GLY A 141 -3.38 -7.00 21.48
CA GLY A 141 -4.03 -7.91 20.55
C GLY A 141 -3.07 -8.66 19.66
N ASP A 142 -3.49 -9.84 19.20
CA ASP A 142 -2.74 -10.69 18.27
C ASP A 142 -3.45 -10.76 16.92
N VAL A 143 -2.95 -9.99 15.96
CA VAL A 143 -3.56 -9.85 14.62
C VAL A 143 -3.43 -11.11 13.75
N THR A 144 -2.68 -12.11 14.20
CA THR A 144 -2.60 -13.42 13.53
C THR A 144 -3.84 -14.28 13.78
N LYS A 145 -4.69 -13.91 14.75
CA LYS A 145 -5.89 -14.65 15.14
C LYS A 145 -7.15 -13.90 14.70
N LYS A 146 -7.99 -14.54 13.89
CA LYS A 146 -9.19 -13.91 13.31
C LYS A 146 -10.19 -13.45 14.39
N GLU A 147 -10.28 -14.20 15.49
CA GLU A 147 -11.15 -13.89 16.64
C GLU A 147 -10.67 -12.62 17.36
N GLU A 148 -9.35 -12.44 17.48
CA GLU A 148 -8.76 -11.22 18.05
C GLU A 148 -8.97 -10.02 17.11
N VAL A 149 -8.86 -10.20 15.79
CA VAL A 149 -9.22 -9.15 14.83
C VAL A 149 -10.69 -8.72 14.98
N ALA A 150 -11.61 -9.68 15.17
CA ALA A 150 -13.02 -9.39 15.42
C ALA A 150 -13.24 -8.66 16.76
N ARG A 151 -12.49 -9.03 17.81
CA ARG A 151 -12.51 -8.35 19.11
C ARG A 151 -12.01 -6.90 18.97
N LEU A 152 -10.91 -6.68 18.27
CA LEU A 152 -10.34 -5.34 18.00
C LEU A 152 -11.34 -4.46 17.24
N TYR A 153 -12.00 -5.01 16.21
CA TYR A 153 -13.06 -4.32 15.49
C TYR A 153 -14.20 -3.91 16.42
N LYS A 154 -14.69 -4.82 17.28
CA LYS A 154 -15.77 -4.52 18.24
C LYS A 154 -15.35 -3.42 19.23
N GLU A 155 -14.13 -3.47 19.74
CA GLU A 155 -13.62 -2.49 20.69
C GLU A 155 -13.50 -1.09 20.05
N ILE A 156 -12.97 -1.01 18.82
CA ILE A 156 -12.79 0.27 18.12
C ILE A 156 -14.13 0.83 17.63
N SER A 157 -15.01 -0.01 17.06
CA SER A 157 -16.35 0.43 16.62
C SER A 157 -17.25 0.90 17.77
N ALA A 158 -17.02 0.43 19.00
CA ALA A 158 -17.72 0.93 20.18
C ALA A 158 -17.24 2.33 20.61
N ARG A 159 -15.99 2.70 20.29
CA ARG A 159 -15.37 3.97 20.68
C ARG A 159 -15.44 5.03 19.58
N GLU A 160 -15.37 4.60 18.32
CA GLU A 160 -15.14 5.46 17.18
C GLU A 160 -16.21 5.28 16.10
N LYS A 161 -16.63 6.40 15.50
CA LYS A 161 -17.65 6.41 14.45
C LYS A 161 -17.12 6.00 13.08
N CYS A 162 -15.81 6.03 12.90
CA CYS A 162 -15.11 5.66 11.68
C CYS A 162 -13.63 5.39 11.98
N LEU A 163 -12.94 4.75 11.04
CA LEU A 163 -11.49 4.62 11.02
C LEU A 163 -10.99 5.28 9.74
N CYS A 164 -10.13 6.29 9.85
CA CYS A 164 -9.64 7.02 8.69
C CYS A 164 -8.42 6.34 8.05
N ILE A 165 -7.55 5.76 8.88
CA ILE A 165 -6.26 5.22 8.47
C ILE A 165 -6.03 3.87 9.17
N LEU A 166 -5.78 2.81 8.40
CA LEU A 166 -5.31 1.51 8.90
C LEU A 166 -3.88 1.28 8.43
N VAL A 167 -2.93 1.15 9.34
CA VAL A 167 -1.56 0.75 9.04
C VAL A 167 -1.36 -0.70 9.44
N ASN A 168 -1.31 -1.59 8.45
CA ASN A 168 -0.93 -2.98 8.67
C ASN A 168 0.59 -3.09 8.67
N ASN A 169 1.20 -3.03 9.85
CA ASN A 169 2.65 -3.07 10.03
C ASN A 169 3.15 -4.34 10.74
N ALA A 170 2.32 -4.99 11.56
CA ALA A 170 2.72 -6.22 12.24
C ALA A 170 3.30 -7.24 11.24
N GLY A 171 4.50 -7.75 11.55
CA GLY A 171 5.24 -8.65 10.67
C GLY A 171 6.36 -9.35 11.43
N VAL A 172 6.80 -10.47 10.86
CA VAL A 172 7.93 -11.27 11.36
C VAL A 172 8.93 -11.53 10.25
N SER A 173 10.20 -11.74 10.63
CA SER A 173 11.19 -12.33 9.74
C SER A 173 10.96 -13.84 9.64
N SER A 174 11.77 -14.50 8.83
CA SER A 174 11.82 -15.95 8.74
C SER A 174 13.21 -16.49 9.05
N THR A 175 13.31 -17.82 9.18
CA THR A 175 14.60 -18.51 9.21
C THR A 175 15.49 -18.13 8.00
N THR A 176 16.79 -17.93 8.26
CA THR A 176 17.81 -17.68 7.23
C THR A 176 18.42 -19.01 6.74
N VAL A 177 18.74 -19.08 5.45
CA VAL A 177 19.41 -20.24 4.83
C VAL A 177 20.55 -19.83 3.91
N THR A 178 21.67 -20.55 3.97
CA THR A 178 22.81 -20.33 3.08
C THR A 178 22.52 -20.86 1.68
N THR A 179 22.66 -19.99 0.68
CA THR A 179 22.40 -20.32 -0.74
C THR A 179 23.67 -20.54 -1.53
N GLU A 180 24.81 -20.07 -1.02
CA GLU A 180 26.11 -20.14 -1.65
C GLU A 180 26.71 -21.53 -1.38
N THR A 181 26.63 -22.43 -2.37
CA THR A 181 27.14 -23.79 -2.29
C THR A 181 27.85 -24.19 -3.58
N GLU A 182 28.75 -25.17 -3.51
CA GLU A 182 29.49 -25.67 -4.69
C GLU A 182 28.73 -26.78 -5.40
N THR A 183 27.91 -27.55 -4.66
CA THR A 183 27.13 -28.67 -5.21
C THR A 183 25.64 -28.53 -4.97
N ALA A 184 24.83 -29.23 -5.79
CA ALA A 184 23.39 -29.30 -5.60
C ALA A 184 23.00 -30.08 -4.33
N GLN A 185 23.84 -31.02 -3.88
CA GLN A 185 23.64 -31.77 -2.65
C GLN A 185 23.76 -30.87 -1.42
N GLU A 186 24.78 -30.00 -1.38
CA GLU A 186 24.91 -28.97 -0.33
C GLU A 186 23.74 -28.00 -0.36
N MET A 187 23.31 -27.56 -1.56
CA MET A 187 22.15 -26.69 -1.69
C MET A 187 20.88 -27.36 -1.16
N LYS A 188 20.64 -28.63 -1.49
CA LYS A 188 19.53 -29.43 -0.94
C LYS A 188 19.64 -29.50 0.59
N HIS A 189 20.82 -29.77 1.12
CA HIS A 189 21.02 -29.85 2.55
C HIS A 189 20.61 -28.54 3.25
N ASN A 190 21.06 -27.40 2.73
CA ASN A 190 20.77 -26.09 3.32
C ASN A 190 19.31 -25.64 3.15
N LEU A 191 18.68 -25.96 2.01
CA LEU A 191 17.33 -25.48 1.67
C LEU A 191 16.20 -26.43 2.08
N PHE A 192 16.46 -27.73 2.17
CA PHE A 192 15.45 -28.76 2.42
C PHE A 192 15.72 -29.59 3.67
N ASP A 193 16.96 -30.05 3.89
CA ASP A 193 17.28 -30.89 5.06
C ASP A 193 17.56 -30.06 6.34
N ASN A 194 17.50 -28.73 6.26
CA ASN A 194 17.73 -27.83 7.39
C ASN A 194 16.54 -27.86 8.36
N GLU A 195 16.78 -28.37 9.57
CA GLU A 195 15.76 -28.52 10.61
C GLU A 195 15.13 -27.19 11.08
N ASN A 196 15.82 -26.06 10.88
CA ASN A 196 15.28 -24.73 11.22
C ASN A 196 14.32 -24.20 10.14
N MET A 197 14.33 -24.77 8.94
CA MET A 197 13.44 -24.41 7.84
C MET A 197 12.27 -25.40 7.79
N THR A 198 11.24 -25.12 8.57
CA THR A 198 10.06 -26.01 8.69
C THR A 198 8.87 -25.48 7.89
N GLU A 199 7.90 -26.35 7.59
CA GLU A 199 6.59 -25.91 7.07
C GLU A 199 5.91 -24.89 8.00
N LYS A 200 6.17 -24.99 9.31
CA LYS A 200 5.68 -24.06 10.31
C LYS A 200 6.28 -22.66 10.15
N ASP A 201 7.58 -22.53 9.85
CA ASP A 201 8.22 -21.23 9.57
C ASP A 201 7.53 -20.53 8.40
N TRP A 202 7.27 -21.25 7.30
CA TRP A 202 6.57 -20.72 6.14
C TRP A 202 5.16 -20.26 6.49
N THR A 203 4.39 -21.13 7.14
CA THR A 203 3.00 -20.84 7.49
C THR A 203 2.87 -19.72 8.52
N ASP A 204 3.70 -19.68 9.55
CA ASP A 204 3.73 -18.58 10.54
C ASP A 204 4.10 -17.23 9.88
N THR A 205 5.07 -17.25 8.97
CA THR A 205 5.50 -16.07 8.21
C THR A 205 4.35 -15.54 7.34
N TYR A 206 3.65 -16.41 6.60
CA TYR A 206 2.49 -16.03 5.79
C TYR A 206 1.28 -15.62 6.63
N GLN A 207 1.04 -16.30 7.75
CA GLN A 207 -0.05 -15.97 8.67
C GLN A 207 0.10 -14.52 9.16
N THR A 208 1.32 -14.13 9.52
CA THR A 208 1.58 -12.79 10.02
C THR A 208 1.71 -11.77 8.88
N ASN A 209 2.53 -12.02 7.88
CA ASN A 209 2.88 -11.01 6.87
C ASN A 209 1.84 -10.85 5.76
N VAL A 210 0.91 -11.80 5.59
CA VAL A 210 -0.06 -11.82 4.49
C VAL A 210 -1.50 -11.95 5.01
N ALA A 211 -1.80 -13.03 5.74
CA ALA A 211 -3.18 -13.29 6.17
C ALA A 211 -3.69 -12.23 7.15
N SER A 212 -2.83 -11.75 8.07
CA SER A 212 -3.20 -10.67 8.99
C SER A 212 -3.60 -9.37 8.27
N ILE A 213 -2.91 -9.01 7.17
CA ILE A 213 -3.22 -7.85 6.34
C ILE A 213 -4.64 -7.97 5.77
N TYR A 214 -4.95 -9.14 5.21
CA TYR A 214 -6.27 -9.42 4.66
C TYR A 214 -7.34 -9.30 5.76
N PHE A 215 -7.21 -10.04 6.86
CA PHE A 215 -8.25 -10.07 7.89
C PHE A 215 -8.44 -8.72 8.59
N MET A 216 -7.36 -8.01 8.91
CA MET A 216 -7.45 -6.65 9.47
C MET A 216 -8.15 -5.70 8.49
N THR A 217 -7.76 -5.72 7.22
CA THR A 217 -8.38 -4.85 6.21
C THR A 217 -9.86 -5.17 6.03
N SER A 218 -10.20 -6.44 5.80
CA SER A 218 -11.57 -6.90 5.57
C SER A 218 -12.49 -6.61 6.77
N ALA A 219 -12.02 -6.85 8.00
CA ALA A 219 -12.82 -6.61 9.20
C ALA A 219 -13.13 -5.12 9.41
N PHE A 220 -12.21 -4.22 9.03
CA PHE A 220 -12.35 -2.79 9.25
C PHE A 220 -12.97 -2.02 8.08
N LEU A 221 -13.31 -2.68 6.97
CA LEU A 221 -13.98 -2.04 5.81
C LEU A 221 -15.18 -1.17 6.21
N PRO A 222 -16.10 -1.59 7.12
CA PRO A 222 -17.23 -0.75 7.51
C PRO A 222 -16.80 0.59 8.14
N LEU A 223 -15.78 0.59 9.01
CA LEU A 223 -15.28 1.80 9.65
C LEU A 223 -14.47 2.67 8.68
N LEU A 224 -13.73 2.05 7.76
CA LEU A 224 -13.00 2.76 6.70
C LEU A 224 -13.96 3.46 5.73
N GLN A 225 -15.03 2.79 5.31
CA GLN A 225 -16.07 3.36 4.46
C GLN A 225 -16.82 4.49 5.19
N ALA A 226 -17.14 4.31 6.47
CA ALA A 226 -17.76 5.35 7.29
C ALA A 226 -16.89 6.62 7.39
N SER A 227 -15.55 6.49 7.31
CA SER A 227 -14.66 7.66 7.26
C SER A 227 -14.88 8.46 5.99
N SER A 228 -15.03 7.79 4.85
CA SER A 228 -15.23 8.42 3.55
C SER A 228 -16.58 9.13 3.43
N GLU A 229 -17.58 8.63 4.17
CA GLU A 229 -18.91 9.25 4.26
C GLU A 229 -18.91 10.44 5.21
N ARG A 230 -18.16 10.34 6.31
CA ARG A 230 -18.11 11.38 7.35
C ARG A 230 -17.26 12.59 6.96
N HIS A 231 -16.24 12.39 6.13
CA HIS A 231 -15.26 13.42 5.83
C HIS A 231 -15.28 13.77 4.33
N PRO A 232 -15.81 14.95 3.96
CA PRO A 232 -15.80 15.41 2.59
C PRO A 232 -14.38 15.38 2.00
N HIS A 233 -14.26 14.90 0.75
CA HIS A 233 -13.00 14.78 0.02
C HIS A 233 -11.96 13.86 0.66
N TRP A 234 -12.34 13.04 1.63
CA TRP A 234 -11.49 12.01 2.21
C TRP A 234 -11.99 10.63 1.81
N SER A 235 -11.08 9.75 1.42
CA SER A 235 -11.30 8.31 1.32
C SER A 235 -10.51 7.65 2.45
N GLY A 236 -11.17 6.80 3.24
CA GLY A 236 -10.51 5.92 4.20
C GLY A 236 -9.34 5.20 3.53
N THR A 237 -8.26 4.96 4.26
CA THR A 237 -7.04 4.44 3.64
C THR A 237 -6.39 3.34 4.45
N VAL A 238 -5.87 2.36 3.74
CA VAL A 238 -5.06 1.26 4.26
C VAL A 238 -3.64 1.43 3.74
N ILE A 239 -2.66 1.33 4.64
CA ILE A 239 -1.23 1.37 4.35
C ILE A 239 -0.63 0.05 4.84
N ASN A 240 -0.21 -0.78 3.90
CA ASN A 240 0.45 -2.05 4.20
C ASN A 240 1.97 -1.87 4.21
N ILE A 241 2.64 -2.27 5.27
CA ILE A 241 4.11 -2.27 5.32
C ILE A 241 4.62 -3.59 4.74
N SER A 242 5.05 -3.56 3.47
CA SER A 242 5.69 -4.68 2.79
C SER A 242 7.20 -4.66 3.06
N SER A 243 8.03 -4.77 2.02
CA SER A 243 9.49 -4.73 2.06
C SER A 243 10.05 -4.71 0.64
N ILE A 244 11.23 -4.10 0.45
CA ILE A 244 12.00 -4.30 -0.79
C ILE A 244 12.34 -5.77 -1.05
N SER A 245 12.35 -6.62 0.00
CA SER A 245 12.53 -8.07 -0.11
C SER A 245 11.45 -8.75 -0.96
N GLY A 246 10.27 -8.12 -1.09
CA GLY A 246 9.21 -8.58 -2.00
C GLY A 246 9.39 -8.14 -3.45
N LEU A 247 10.42 -7.34 -3.75
CA LEU A 247 10.68 -6.78 -5.07
C LEU A 247 12.00 -7.30 -5.66
N VAL A 248 13.06 -7.41 -4.84
CA VAL A 248 14.39 -7.84 -5.30
C VAL A 248 14.42 -9.33 -5.66
N LYS A 249 15.33 -9.70 -6.59
CA LYS A 249 15.51 -11.09 -7.03
C LYS A 249 16.19 -12.00 -6.00
N GLY A 250 17.06 -11.44 -5.16
CA GLY A 250 17.84 -12.21 -4.19
C GLY A 250 16.98 -12.55 -2.98
N SER A 251 17.06 -13.80 -2.50
CA SER A 251 16.35 -14.21 -1.26
C SER A 251 16.88 -13.48 -0.03
N GLN A 252 18.09 -12.93 -0.09
CA GLN A 252 18.80 -12.39 1.06
C GLN A 252 18.91 -13.42 2.19
N HIS A 253 18.89 -14.71 1.85
CA HIS A 253 18.80 -15.86 2.76
C HIS A 253 17.42 -16.10 3.40
N HIS A 254 16.37 -15.33 3.07
CA HIS A 254 15.03 -15.45 3.68
C HIS A 254 13.93 -15.75 2.64
N PHE A 255 13.81 -17.01 2.20
CA PHE A 255 12.83 -17.35 1.14
C PHE A 255 11.37 -17.11 1.53
N SER A 256 10.94 -17.60 2.68
CA SER A 256 9.55 -17.45 3.17
C SER A 256 9.21 -15.99 3.43
N TYR A 257 10.12 -15.21 4.03
CA TYR A 257 9.93 -13.77 4.22
C TYR A 257 9.80 -13.02 2.89
N ASN A 258 10.75 -13.17 1.96
CA ASN A 258 10.72 -12.47 0.67
C ASN A 258 9.46 -12.80 -0.13
N ALA A 259 9.10 -14.09 -0.20
CA ALA A 259 7.87 -14.54 -0.85
C ALA A 259 6.61 -13.96 -0.18
N SER A 260 6.57 -13.92 1.17
CA SER A 260 5.45 -13.32 1.90
C SER A 260 5.32 -11.81 1.64
N LYS A 261 6.43 -11.08 1.48
CA LYS A 261 6.42 -9.64 1.19
C LYS A 261 6.03 -9.35 -0.25
N ALA A 262 6.40 -10.21 -1.21
CA ALA A 262 5.88 -10.15 -2.57
C ALA A 262 4.35 -10.42 -2.59
N ALA A 263 3.88 -11.40 -1.82
CA ALA A 263 2.46 -11.68 -1.67
C ALA A 263 1.71 -10.49 -1.03
N ALA A 264 2.28 -9.81 -0.04
CA ALA A 264 1.68 -8.61 0.56
C ALA A 264 1.56 -7.44 -0.45
N ILE A 265 2.56 -7.26 -1.32
CA ILE A 265 2.52 -6.26 -2.41
C ILE A 265 1.40 -6.59 -3.40
N HIS A 266 1.29 -7.85 -3.80
CA HIS A 266 0.23 -8.28 -4.71
C HIS A 266 -1.16 -8.16 -4.08
N LEU A 267 -1.31 -8.60 -2.82
CA LEU A 267 -2.54 -8.50 -2.05
C LEU A 267 -3.01 -7.04 -1.90
N THR A 268 -2.08 -6.09 -1.74
CA THR A 268 -2.39 -4.65 -1.73
C THR A 268 -3.12 -4.23 -3.01
N ARG A 269 -2.61 -4.64 -4.18
CA ARG A 269 -3.21 -4.32 -5.48
C ARG A 269 -4.57 -5.00 -5.68
N MET A 270 -4.68 -6.26 -5.27
CA MET A 270 -5.95 -6.99 -5.32
C MET A 270 -7.01 -6.31 -4.46
N MET A 271 -6.69 -5.99 -3.20
CA MET A 271 -7.64 -5.31 -2.31
C MET A 271 -8.02 -3.93 -2.83
N ALA A 272 -7.06 -3.13 -3.33
CA ALA A 272 -7.36 -1.82 -3.93
C ALA A 272 -8.37 -1.95 -5.08
N ALA A 273 -8.11 -2.85 -6.03
CA ALA A 273 -8.98 -3.08 -7.19
C ALA A 273 -10.37 -3.56 -6.77
N GLU A 274 -10.46 -4.63 -5.98
CA GLU A 274 -11.73 -5.22 -5.57
C GLU A 274 -12.60 -4.25 -4.75
N ILE A 275 -12.00 -3.49 -3.84
CA ILE A 275 -12.72 -2.49 -3.04
C ILE A 275 -13.27 -1.37 -3.95
N ALA A 276 -12.42 -0.83 -4.84
CA ALA A 276 -12.80 0.28 -5.72
C ALA A 276 -13.84 -0.13 -6.77
N GLU A 277 -13.68 -1.30 -7.40
CA GLU A 277 -14.60 -1.84 -8.41
C GLU A 277 -16.00 -2.13 -7.83
N ASN A 278 -16.07 -2.42 -6.53
CA ASN A 278 -17.33 -2.61 -5.81
C ASN A 278 -17.87 -1.30 -5.19
N GLY A 279 -17.34 -0.14 -5.59
CA GLY A 279 -17.90 1.18 -5.26
C GLY A 279 -17.57 1.70 -3.86
N HIS A 280 -16.68 1.04 -3.12
CA HIS A 280 -16.21 1.51 -1.82
C HIS A 280 -15.12 2.57 -2.00
N LYS A 281 -15.24 3.68 -1.26
CA LYS A 281 -14.29 4.80 -1.34
C LYS A 281 -13.16 4.61 -0.35
N ILE A 282 -12.41 3.52 -0.49
CA ILE A 282 -11.29 3.19 0.39
C ILE A 282 -10.05 2.93 -0.47
N ARG A 283 -8.95 3.60 -0.14
CA ARG A 283 -7.66 3.45 -0.84
C ARG A 283 -6.81 2.40 -0.15
N VAL A 284 -6.09 1.57 -0.91
CA VAL A 284 -5.17 0.58 -0.36
C VAL A 284 -3.81 0.71 -1.03
N ASN A 285 -2.80 1.10 -0.24
CA ASN A 285 -1.44 1.29 -0.71
C ASN A 285 -0.44 0.53 0.15
N SER A 286 0.79 0.43 -0.31
CA SER A 286 1.89 -0.18 0.43
C SER A 286 3.11 0.73 0.46
N ILE A 287 3.88 0.63 1.55
CA ILE A 287 5.27 1.08 1.61
C ILE A 287 6.14 -0.16 1.56
N ALA A 288 7.19 -0.15 0.73
CA ALA A 288 8.24 -1.16 0.69
C ALA A 288 9.53 -0.55 1.28
N PRO A 289 9.76 -0.69 2.60
CA PRO A 289 10.95 -0.19 3.24
C PRO A 289 12.18 -0.97 2.79
N GLY A 290 13.30 -0.26 2.66
CA GLY A 290 14.64 -0.85 2.69
C GLY A 290 15.09 -1.12 4.10
N VAL A 291 16.36 -0.84 4.39
CA VAL A 291 16.93 -1.06 5.72
C VAL A 291 16.52 0.08 6.66
N PHE A 292 15.71 -0.26 7.66
CA PHE A 292 15.31 0.64 8.75
C PHE A 292 15.65 0.01 10.10
N PRO A 293 15.97 0.81 11.13
CA PRO A 293 16.12 0.33 12.50
C PRO A 293 14.82 -0.25 13.05
N SER A 294 14.87 -1.51 13.45
CA SER A 294 13.78 -2.24 14.11
C SER A 294 14.36 -3.44 14.85
N GLU A 295 13.55 -4.07 15.71
CA GLU A 295 13.95 -5.33 16.37
C GLU A 295 14.26 -6.44 15.36
N MET A 296 13.70 -6.37 14.14
CA MET A 296 14.00 -7.32 13.06
C MET A 296 15.41 -7.14 12.49
N THR A 297 15.99 -5.94 12.60
CA THR A 297 17.25 -5.56 11.95
C THR A 297 18.38 -5.25 12.94
N ALA A 298 18.04 -5.02 14.20
CA ALA A 298 18.95 -4.69 15.28
C ALA A 298 18.79 -5.61 16.50
N ASP A 299 17.96 -6.66 16.40
CA ASP A 299 17.63 -7.66 17.44
C ASP A 299 16.88 -7.12 18.67
N GLU A 300 17.06 -5.85 19.03
CA GLU A 300 16.48 -5.23 20.21
C GLU A 300 16.03 -3.77 20.01
N SER A 301 15.31 -3.26 21.00
CA SER A 301 14.99 -1.83 21.16
C SER A 301 15.44 -1.34 22.53
N ASP A 302 15.85 -0.08 22.61
CA ASP A 302 16.23 0.60 23.85
C ASP A 302 15.03 0.96 24.74
N GLU A 303 15.27 1.69 25.85
CA GLU A 303 14.19 2.14 26.72
C GLU A 303 13.15 3.05 26.02
N TYR A 304 13.49 3.66 24.89
CA TYR A 304 12.60 4.50 24.09
C TYR A 304 11.87 3.70 22.99
N GLN A 305 12.00 2.38 22.96
CA GLN A 305 11.49 1.52 21.89
C GLN A 305 12.11 1.83 20.51
N LYS A 306 13.33 2.37 20.52
CA LYS A 306 14.11 2.65 19.32
C LYS A 306 15.19 1.60 19.14
N SER A 307 15.36 1.16 17.90
CA SER A 307 16.44 0.29 17.49
C SER A 307 17.53 1.13 16.81
N HIS A 308 18.76 0.64 16.82
CA HIS A 308 19.90 1.33 16.23
C HIS A 308 20.63 0.41 15.26
N ILE A 309 21.00 0.96 14.11
CA ILE A 309 21.80 0.26 13.11
C ILE A 309 23.02 1.13 12.81
N ASP A 310 24.19 0.51 12.81
CA ASP A 310 25.43 1.17 12.43
C ASP A 310 25.40 1.61 10.95
N ALA A 311 25.45 2.92 10.72
CA ALA A 311 25.42 3.51 9.40
C ALA A 311 26.65 3.14 8.55
N GLU A 312 27.80 2.89 9.17
CA GLU A 312 29.04 2.52 8.46
C GLU A 312 28.87 1.21 7.68
N LYS A 313 28.03 0.28 8.18
CA LYS A 313 27.74 -1.00 7.51
C LYS A 313 27.09 -0.84 6.12
N TYR A 314 26.50 0.32 5.84
CA TYR A 314 25.74 0.60 4.62
C TYR A 314 26.42 1.59 3.67
N LYS A 315 27.56 2.16 4.07
CA LYS A 315 28.40 2.92 3.15
C LYS A 315 28.85 2.04 1.98
N GLY A 316 28.63 2.51 0.76
CA GLY A 316 28.95 1.78 -0.46
C GLY A 316 28.03 0.60 -0.81
N LYS A 317 27.08 0.23 0.07
CA LYS A 317 26.06 -0.81 -0.21
C LYS A 317 24.71 -0.23 -0.58
N VAL A 318 24.41 0.97 -0.08
CA VAL A 318 23.20 1.73 -0.38
C VAL A 318 23.61 3.10 -0.89
N PRO A 319 23.03 3.62 -1.99
CA PRO A 319 23.39 4.93 -2.55
C PRO A 319 23.28 6.09 -1.54
N ALA A 320 22.28 6.07 -0.66
CA ALA A 320 22.15 7.04 0.42
C ALA A 320 23.26 6.95 1.50
N GLY A 321 24.04 5.85 1.52
CA GLY A 321 25.15 5.63 2.45
C GLY A 321 24.75 5.45 3.90
N ARG A 322 23.46 5.20 4.20
CA ARG A 322 22.91 5.05 5.55
C ARG A 322 21.62 4.21 5.54
N PRO A 323 21.22 3.63 6.68
CA PRO A 323 19.85 3.16 6.86
C PRO A 323 18.84 4.32 6.84
N GLY A 324 17.58 3.99 6.61
CA GLY A 324 16.45 4.90 6.79
C GLY A 324 16.29 5.31 8.26
N ARG A 325 15.62 6.44 8.49
CA ARG A 325 15.32 6.97 9.83
C ARG A 325 13.85 7.35 9.92
N ASP A 326 13.40 7.63 11.14
CA ASP A 326 12.03 7.99 11.47
C ASP A 326 11.42 9.02 10.52
N ILE A 327 12.16 10.07 10.18
CA ILE A 327 11.71 11.14 9.29
C ILE A 327 11.47 10.62 7.86
N ASP A 328 12.32 9.72 7.35
CA ASP A 328 12.17 9.17 6.01
C ASP A 328 10.88 8.32 5.92
N MET A 329 10.59 7.54 6.97
CA MET A 329 9.36 6.74 7.05
C MET A 329 8.12 7.62 7.29
N ALA A 330 8.21 8.60 8.18
CA ALA A 330 7.13 9.52 8.49
C ALA A 330 6.62 10.26 7.25
N GLN A 331 7.53 10.70 6.38
CA GLN A 331 7.16 11.35 5.12
C GLN A 331 6.34 10.42 4.21
N ALA A 332 6.74 9.16 4.08
CA ALA A 332 6.02 8.17 3.26
C ALA A 332 4.64 7.82 3.86
N VAL A 333 4.57 7.63 5.18
CA VAL A 333 3.30 7.37 5.89
C VAL A 333 2.33 8.55 5.71
N LEU A 334 2.80 9.79 5.94
CA LEU A 334 1.98 10.98 5.78
C LEU A 334 1.54 11.19 4.32
N ALA A 335 2.43 10.94 3.36
CA ALA A 335 2.09 11.03 1.94
C ALA A 335 0.95 10.06 1.56
N LEU A 336 1.02 8.80 1.98
CA LEU A 336 -0.03 7.82 1.68
C LEU A 336 -1.32 8.05 2.47
N ALA A 337 -1.20 8.55 3.70
CA ALA A 337 -2.33 8.90 4.55
C ALA A 337 -3.13 10.08 3.97
N ALA A 338 -2.43 11.16 3.62
CA ALA A 338 -3.07 12.43 3.25
C ALA A 338 -3.39 12.53 1.74
N ASN A 339 -2.59 11.92 0.86
CA ASN A 339 -2.80 12.04 -0.58
C ASN A 339 -3.99 11.19 -1.06
N GLN A 340 -5.09 11.87 -1.38
CA GLN A 340 -6.36 11.25 -1.78
C GLN A 340 -6.39 10.72 -3.21
N TYR A 341 -5.28 10.84 -3.95
CA TYR A 341 -5.17 10.43 -5.35
C TYR A 341 -4.19 9.27 -5.59
N ILE A 342 -3.61 8.71 -4.52
CA ILE A 342 -2.76 7.51 -4.58
C ILE A 342 -3.59 6.30 -4.16
N ASP A 343 -3.74 5.32 -5.05
CA ASP A 343 -4.42 4.06 -4.78
C ASP A 343 -3.77 2.88 -5.54
N GLY A 344 -3.68 1.73 -4.88
CA GLY A 344 -3.05 0.51 -5.42
C GLY A 344 -1.53 0.59 -5.63
N GLN A 345 -0.85 1.60 -5.07
CA GLN A 345 0.59 1.81 -5.29
C GLN A 345 1.46 1.22 -4.19
N THR A 346 2.69 0.85 -4.55
CA THR A 346 3.76 0.50 -3.62
C THR A 346 4.87 1.55 -3.70
N VAL A 347 5.08 2.29 -2.61
CA VAL A 347 6.13 3.32 -2.51
C VAL A 347 7.38 2.68 -1.91
N VAL A 348 8.46 2.64 -2.69
CA VAL A 348 9.77 2.14 -2.23
C VAL A 348 10.49 3.24 -1.46
N VAL A 349 10.93 2.92 -0.24
CA VAL A 349 11.67 3.84 0.63
C VAL A 349 12.92 3.12 1.11
N ASP A 350 14.02 3.19 0.36
CA ASP A 350 15.14 2.27 0.55
C ASP A 350 16.53 2.89 0.40
N GLY A 351 16.60 4.22 0.25
CA GLY A 351 17.87 4.92 0.02
C GLY A 351 18.56 4.53 -1.30
N GLY A 352 17.85 3.93 -2.24
CA GLY A 352 18.38 3.42 -3.50
C GLY A 352 18.94 2.00 -3.43
N TYR A 353 18.67 1.23 -2.36
CA TYR A 353 19.13 -0.16 -2.23
C TYR A 353 18.78 -0.98 -3.48
N THR A 354 17.54 -0.87 -3.95
CA THR A 354 17.01 -1.61 -5.09
C THR A 354 17.72 -1.29 -6.41
N LEU A 355 18.24 -0.06 -6.58
CA LEU A 355 19.07 0.32 -7.73
C LEU A 355 20.36 -0.49 -7.78
N THR A 356 20.92 -0.86 -6.63
CA THR A 356 22.15 -1.68 -6.58
C THR A 356 21.89 -3.16 -6.87
N MET A 357 20.65 -3.62 -6.70
CA MET A 357 20.23 -5.00 -6.91
C MET A 357 19.68 -5.26 -8.33
N GLY A 358 19.53 -4.22 -9.14
CA GLY A 358 19.14 -4.31 -10.55
C GLY A 358 17.63 -4.40 -10.78
N MET A 359 16.86 -3.57 -10.07
CA MET A 359 15.44 -3.30 -10.40
C MET A 359 15.25 -2.00 -11.16
#